data_AF-F2PY02-F1
#
_entry.id   AF-F2PY02-F1
#
_cell.length_a   1.000
_cell.length_b   1.000
_cell.length_c   1.000
_cell.angle_alpha   90.00
_cell.angle_beta   90.00
_cell.angle_gamma   90.00
#
_symmetry.space_group_name_H-M   'P 1'
#
loop_
_entity.id
_entity.type
_entity.pdbx_description
1 polymer ?
#
loop_
_entity_poly.entity_id
_entity_poly.type
_entity_poly.pdbx_seq_one_letter_code
_entity_poly.pdbx_strand_id
1 'polypeptide(L)' 'MPPQDDKRQAAREVIDILHEISTLLNTHLDRTELSLCVSLIENGVNPEALANVIKELRRVDGDDER' A
#
# COMPACT_ATOMS: atom_id res chain seq x y z
N MET A 1 8.59 27.83 1.41
CA MET A 1 7.81 26.59 1.61
C MET A 1 7.11 26.32 0.29
N PRO A 2 7.22 25.14 -0.33
CA PRO A 2 6.51 24.90 -1.58
C PRO A 2 4.99 25.06 -1.36
N PRO A 3 4.25 25.57 -2.36
CA PRO A 3 2.79 25.63 -2.33
C PRO A 3 2.18 24.30 -1.86
N GLN A 4 1.10 24.36 -1.09
CA GLN A 4 0.44 23.16 -0.57
C GLN A 4 -0.05 22.23 -1.70
N ASP A 5 -0.36 22.79 -2.86
CA ASP A 5 -0.77 22.05 -4.05
C ASP A 5 0.35 21.18 -4.62
N ASP A 6 1.59 21.68 -4.65
CA ASP A 6 2.76 20.92 -5.13
C ASP A 6 2.98 19.65 -4.29
N LYS A 7 2.80 19.75 -2.96
CA LYS A 7 2.92 18.60 -2.06
C LYS A 7 1.83 17.56 -2.32
N ARG A 8 0.59 18.01 -2.57
CA ARG A 8 -0.53 17.10 -2.88
C ARG A 8 -0.34 16.42 -4.23
N GLN A 9 0.20 17.14 -5.20
CA GLN A 9 0.50 16.58 -6.53
C GLN A 9 1.62 15.54 -6.45
N ALA A 10 2.71 15.86 -5.75
CA ALA A 10 3.81 14.91 -5.53
C ALA A 10 3.33 13.64 -4.80
N ALA A 11 2.47 13.76 -3.78
CA ALA A 11 1.94 12.60 -3.07
C ALA A 11 1.09 11.69 -3.97
N ARG A 12 0.31 12.27 -4.90
CA ARG A 12 -0.45 11.49 -5.89
C ARG A 12 0.46 10.75 -6.84
N GLU A 13 1.47 11.44 -7.37
CA GLU A 13 2.46 10.85 -8.28
C GLU A 13 3.23 9.70 -7.62
N VAL A 14 3.61 9.84 -6.35
CA VAL A 14 4.23 8.75 -5.58
C VAL A 14 3.31 7.53 -5.51
N ILE A 15 2.03 7.72 -5.17
CA ILE A 15 1.07 6.60 -5.11
C ILE A 15 0.84 5.98 -6.49
N ASP A 16 0.81 6.78 -7.56
CA ASP A 16 0.68 6.29 -8.94
C ASP A 16 1.85 5.37 -9.31
N ILE A 17 3.08 5.82 -9.06
CA ILE A 17 4.30 5.05 -9.33
C ILE A 17 4.31 3.76 -8.50
N LEU A 18 4.01 3.84 -7.20
CA LEU A 18 3.98 2.67 -6.33
C LEU A 18 2.92 1.66 -6.77
N HIS A 19 1.76 2.13 -7.25
CA HIS A 19 0.70 1.26 -7.74
C HIS A 19 1.08 0.56 -9.05
N GLU A 20 1.79 1.24 -9.95
CA GLU A 20 2.35 0.63 -11.15
C GLU A 20 3.36 -0.47 -10.79
N ILE A 21 4.27 -0.20 -9.86
CA ILE A 21 5.22 -1.20 -9.33
C ILE A 21 4.46 -2.40 -8.72
N SER A 22 3.46 -2.13 -7.88
CA SER A 22 2.60 -3.15 -7.26
C SER A 22 1.94 -4.06 -8.30
N THR A 23 1.45 -3.46 -9.39
CA THR A 23 0.80 -4.16 -10.50
C THR A 23 1.80 -5.06 -11.24
N LEU A 24 2.98 -4.52 -11.58
CA LEU A 24 4.04 -5.29 -12.26
C LEU A 24 4.51 -6.49 -11.44
N LEU A 25 4.55 -6.34 -10.11
CA LEU A 25 4.94 -7.39 -9.17
C LEU A 25 3.79 -8.32 -8.78
N ASN A 26 2.58 -8.12 -9.31
CA ASN A 26 1.39 -8.89 -8.99
C ASN A 26 1.14 -9.01 -7.47
N THR A 27 1.31 -7.91 -6.72
CA THR A 27 1.04 -7.95 -5.26
C THR A 27 -0.46 -7.98 -4.93
N HIS A 28 -1.29 -7.69 -5.93
CA HIS A 28 -2.74 -7.60 -5.82
C HIS A 28 -3.19 -6.60 -4.74
N LEU A 29 -2.44 -5.52 -4.53
CA LEU A 29 -2.85 -4.40 -3.69
C LEU A 29 -3.52 -3.34 -4.54
N ASP A 30 -4.75 -2.97 -4.20
CA ASP A 30 -5.41 -1.82 -4.80
C ASP A 30 -4.80 -0.49 -4.30
N ARG A 31 -5.20 0.63 -4.91
CA ARG A 31 -4.69 1.96 -4.58
C ARG A 31 -4.94 2.36 -3.12
N THR A 32 -6.07 1.93 -2.55
CA THR A 32 -6.47 2.25 -1.17
C THR A 32 -5.64 1.42 -0.19
N GLU A 33 -5.53 0.11 -0.43
CA GLU A 33 -4.70 -0.79 0.37
C GLU A 33 -3.24 -0.34 0.38
N LEU A 34 -2.71 0.02 -0.80
CA LEU A 34 -1.34 0.51 -0.94
C LEU A 34 -1.12 1.83 -0.19
N SER A 35 -2.06 2.78 -0.29
CA SER A 35 -1.98 4.05 0.43
C SER A 35 -2.01 3.85 1.95
N LEU A 36 -2.79 2.88 2.44
CA LEU A 36 -2.79 2.49 3.84
C LEU A 36 -1.45 1.88 4.25
N CYS A 37 -0.88 0.99 3.43
CA CYS A 37 0.43 0.41 3.70
C CYS A 37 1.52 1.47 3.82
N VAL A 38 1.55 2.44 2.89
CA VAL A 38 2.48 3.58 2.95
C VAL A 38 2.28 4.36 4.25
N SER A 39 1.03 4.68 4.61
CA SER A 39 0.71 5.40 5.85
C SER A 39 1.20 4.65 7.09
N LEU A 40 1.00 3.34 7.17
CA LEU A 40 1.46 2.51 8.29
C LEU A 40 2.99 2.50 8.39
N ILE A 41 3.68 2.35 7.26
CA ILE A 41 5.14 2.36 7.20
C ILE A 41 5.70 3.73 7.60
N GLU A 42 5.09 4.82 7.14
CA GLU A 42 5.45 6.19 7.56
C GLU A 42 5.24 6.43 9.05
N ASN A 43 4.29 5.72 9.67
CA ASN A 43 4.07 5.71 11.13
C ASN A 43 4.99 4.73 11.89
N GLY A 44 5.98 4.13 11.21
CA GLY A 44 7.00 3.29 11.84
C GLY A 44 6.68 1.79 11.90
N VAL A 45 5.61 1.35 11.22
CA VAL A 45 5.33 -0.09 11.10
C VAL A 45 6.39 -0.76 10.22
N ASN A 46 6.91 -1.90 10.67
CA ASN A 46 7.86 -2.69 9.90
C ASN A 46 7.19 -3.26 8.63
N PRO A 47 7.74 -3.02 7.42
CA PRO A 47 7.13 -3.47 6.16
C PRO A 47 7.00 -4.99 6.02
N GLU A 48 7.96 -5.76 6.56
CA GLU A 48 7.95 -7.22 6.48
C GLU A 48 6.86 -7.82 7.39
N ALA A 49 6.73 -7.29 8.61
CA ALA A 49 5.64 -7.65 9.51
C ALA A 49 4.26 -7.32 8.92
N LEU A 50 4.11 -6.15 8.30
CA LEU A 50 2.88 -5.76 7.62
C LEU A 50 2.53 -6.70 6.47
N ALA A 51 3.52 -7.06 5.63
CA ALA A 51 3.33 -8.00 4.54
C ALA A 51 2.88 -9.39 5.05
N ASN A 52 3.42 -9.85 6.18
CA ASN A 52 3.00 -11.11 6.80
C ASN A 52 1.55 -11.05 7.29
N VAL A 53 1.13 -9.94 7.89
CA VAL A 53 -0.27 -9.74 8.31
C VAL A 53 -1.22 -9.75 7.11
N ILE A 54 -0.90 -9.03 6.04
CA ILE A 54 -1.74 -8.99 4.82
C ILE A 54 -1.91 -10.40 4.22
N LYS A 55 -0.82 -11.17 4.15
CA LYS A 55 -0.87 -12.56 3.65
C LYS A 55 -1.76 -13.43 4.51
N GLU A 56 -1.67 -13.29 5.83
CA GLU A 56 -2.47 -14.10 6.76
C GLU A 56 -3.96 -13.74 6.69
N LEU A 57 -4.30 -12.45 6.61
CA LEU A 57 -5.69 -12.01 6.46
C LEU A 57 -6.31 -12.57 5.17
N ARG A 58 -5.60 -12.46 4.04
CA ARG A 58 -6.06 -13.01 2.74
C ARG A 58 -6.20 -14.52 2.76
N ARG A 59 -5.37 -15.21 3.55
CA ARG A 59 -5.46 -16.66 3.73
C ARG A 59 -6.74 -17.03 4.49
N VAL A 60 -7.02 -16.35 5.60
CA VAL A 60 -8.22 -16.58 6.41
C VAL A 60 -9.50 -16.28 5.60
N ASP A 61 -9.54 -15.15 4.90
CA ASP A 61 -10.70 -14.78 4.07
C ASP A 61 -10.96 -15.80 2.95
N GLY A 62 -9.90 -16.29 2.28
CA GLY A 62 -10.02 -17.30 1.21
C GLY A 62 -10.24 -18.74 1.70
N ASP A 63 -9.93 -19.02 2.96
CA ASP A 63 -10.18 -20.32 3.60
C ASP A 63 -11.63 -20.44 4.10
N ASP A 64 -12.31 -19.34 4.45
CA ASP A 64 -13.73 -19.31 4.84
C ASP A 64 -14.69 -19.58 3.65
N GLU A 65 -14.22 -19.45 2.41
CA GLU A 65 -14.98 -19.77 1.18
C GLU A 65 -14.87 -21.26 0.75
N ARG A 66 -14.18 -22.13 1.51
CA ARG A 66 -13.99 -23.56 1.20
C ARG A 66 -14.79 -24.52 2.06
#